data_AF-A0A2N2SAA8-F1
#
_entry.id   AF-A0A2N2SAA8-F1
#
_cell.length_a   1.000
_cell.length_b   1.000
_cell.length_c   1.000
_cell.angle_alpha   90.00
_cell.angle_beta   90.00
_cell.angle_gamma   90.00
#
_symmetry.space_group_name_H-M   'P 1'
#
loop_
_entity.id
_entity.type
_entity.pdbx_description
1 polymer ?
#
loop_
_entity_poly.entity_id
_entity_poly.type
_entity_poly.pdbx_seq_one_letter_code
_entity_poly.pdbx_strand_id
1 'polypeptide(L)'
;MTDSKTEYADLLKMLNPKVHHLIDKSIAVEVKKARANTLLSQDRLDLIPKILYALDKKNARSNNWHTEGYLRHIQHLNGFVENDGSGKVGRDEFISTYDGIIESLKENHGFIKRPIVLSRGRLIDGAHRLAAAIAFDLEVPFIEVGDVGAVNLNSEALLYTGIPPDYVNYWISRYIRLRVNTRFAIVWPTAEGHDEKLETIFKNRCSIVTNINQNLTDLGKLNLVRFAYKTESWLGDAKDGYSGAKNKTAWCFGKSGPVRFFLLEGTPDWIELKNEVRTIFNVDKSSIHINDTHEETIALAELIFNKNGFRHLNHQVPQDFNWFTELKEAFEKWAKSAMQDPLDYCLIGSGVLAAYGIREPRDIDFICLDHCIKEGPVKEIDWHPSEDSWGHSSTEIIEDPRLHFILDGLKYMTPELLIKQKMLRNEEKDRADVQALNAALSGSPKPYRRPITLGSIKGVVKFHALRVRYYLRRIASSI
;
A
#
# COMPACT_ATOMS: atom_id res chain seq x y z
N MET A 1 -18.33 -24.87 18.42
CA MET A 1 -18.99 -25.62 17.33
C MET A 1 -20.42 -25.89 17.74
N THR A 2 -21.33 -25.05 17.27
CA THR A 2 -22.78 -25.25 17.37
C THR A 2 -23.34 -24.88 16.01
N ASP A 3 -23.13 -25.77 15.03
CA ASP A 3 -23.70 -25.62 13.70
C ASP A 3 -25.17 -26.05 13.75
N SER A 4 -26.07 -25.06 13.67
CA SER A 4 -27.51 -25.30 13.62
C SER A 4 -27.92 -25.60 12.19
N LYS A 5 -28.40 -26.82 11.90
CA LYS A 5 -29.10 -27.12 10.66
C LYS A 5 -30.33 -26.21 10.56
N THR A 6 -30.40 -25.39 9.52
CA THR A 6 -31.55 -24.51 9.25
C THR A 6 -32.46 -25.20 8.24
N GLU A 7 -33.78 -25.19 8.46
CA GLU A 7 -34.72 -25.73 7.48
C GLU A 7 -34.65 -24.96 6.15
N TYR A 8 -34.79 -25.67 5.02
CA TYR A 8 -34.65 -25.09 3.68
C TYR A 8 -35.54 -23.86 3.45
N ALA A 9 -36.79 -23.91 3.92
CA ALA A 9 -37.73 -22.80 3.77
C ALA A 9 -37.30 -21.54 4.54
N ASP A 10 -36.71 -21.69 5.72
CA ASP A 10 -36.22 -20.57 6.52
C ASP A 10 -34.91 -20.01 5.96
N LEU A 11 -34.04 -20.86 5.44
CA LEU A 11 -32.84 -20.44 4.73
C LEU A 11 -33.18 -19.57 3.51
N LEU A 12 -34.17 -19.97 2.69
CA LEU A 12 -34.57 -19.18 1.52
C LEU A 12 -35.09 -17.78 1.89
N LYS A 13 -35.76 -17.62 3.03
CA LYS A 13 -36.22 -16.31 3.53
C LYS A 13 -35.04 -15.37 3.88
N MET A 14 -33.89 -15.93 4.20
CA MET A 14 -32.68 -15.17 4.59
C MET A 14 -31.80 -14.80 3.39
N LEU A 15 -31.96 -15.49 2.25
CA LEU A 15 -31.13 -15.33 1.05
C LEU A 15 -31.79 -14.44 -0.01
N ASN A 16 -30.97 -13.81 -0.85
CA ASN A 16 -31.48 -13.10 -2.02
C ASN A 16 -32.15 -14.11 -2.99
N PRO A 17 -33.37 -13.87 -3.49
CA PRO A 17 -34.04 -14.74 -4.45
C PRO A 17 -33.18 -15.19 -5.64
N LYS A 18 -32.24 -14.35 -6.09
CA LYS A 18 -31.36 -14.66 -7.21
C LYS A 18 -30.45 -15.88 -6.97
N VAL A 19 -30.15 -16.22 -5.72
CA VAL A 19 -29.29 -17.39 -5.40
C VAL A 19 -30.09 -18.63 -5.03
N HIS A 20 -31.42 -18.56 -4.99
CA HIS A 20 -32.27 -19.70 -4.58
C HIS A 20 -32.07 -20.92 -5.49
N HIS A 21 -31.84 -20.70 -6.78
CA HIS A 21 -31.58 -21.77 -7.75
C HIS A 21 -30.24 -22.49 -7.55
N LEU A 22 -29.32 -21.90 -6.77
CA LEU A 22 -28.02 -22.48 -6.43
C LEU A 22 -28.10 -23.40 -5.19
N ILE A 23 -29.23 -23.37 -4.46
CA ILE A 23 -29.43 -24.16 -3.25
C ILE A 23 -30.06 -25.50 -3.63
N ASP A 24 -29.29 -26.57 -3.46
CA ASP A 24 -29.79 -27.93 -3.68
C ASP A 24 -30.83 -28.30 -2.61
N LYS A 25 -32.06 -28.55 -3.04
CA LYS A 25 -33.19 -28.96 -2.20
C LYS A 25 -32.98 -30.32 -1.53
N SER A 26 -32.13 -31.16 -2.10
CA SER A 26 -31.84 -32.51 -1.61
C SER A 26 -30.75 -32.56 -0.54
N ILE A 27 -30.04 -31.44 -0.34
CA ILE A 27 -28.90 -31.36 0.58
C ILE A 27 -29.25 -30.42 1.73
N ALA A 28 -29.06 -30.88 2.96
CA ALA A 28 -29.14 -30.00 4.12
C ALA A 28 -27.98 -28.99 4.07
N VAL A 29 -28.28 -27.71 3.85
CA VAL A 29 -27.28 -26.63 3.83
C VAL A 29 -27.01 -26.16 5.26
N GLU A 30 -25.75 -26.26 5.66
CA GLU A 30 -25.27 -25.85 6.97
C GLU A 30 -24.89 -24.37 6.95
N VAL A 31 -25.46 -23.59 7.88
CA VAL A 31 -25.06 -22.20 8.10
C VAL A 31 -23.89 -22.18 9.07
N LYS A 32 -22.70 -21.90 8.55
CA LYS A 32 -21.45 -21.80 9.30
C LYS A 32 -21.20 -20.35 9.72
N LYS A 33 -20.25 -20.14 10.63
CA LYS A 33 -19.76 -18.80 11.00
C LYS A 33 -18.26 -18.72 10.83
N ALA A 34 -17.79 -17.56 10.38
CA ALA A 34 -16.37 -17.23 10.33
C ALA A 34 -16.15 -15.74 10.53
N ARG A 35 -14.94 -15.35 10.93
CA ARG A 35 -14.48 -13.96 10.87
C ARG A 35 -14.56 -13.48 9.42
N ALA A 36 -15.14 -12.31 9.20
CA ALA A 36 -15.42 -11.82 7.84
C ALA A 36 -14.15 -11.69 6.98
N ASN A 37 -13.03 -11.32 7.59
CA ASN A 37 -11.74 -11.18 6.89
C ASN A 37 -11.21 -12.50 6.33
N THR A 38 -11.56 -13.66 6.90
CA THR A 38 -11.11 -14.96 6.40
C THR A 38 -11.86 -15.40 5.15
N LEU A 39 -12.98 -14.74 4.83
CA LEU A 39 -13.77 -14.99 3.61
C LEU A 39 -13.38 -14.05 2.45
N LEU A 40 -12.47 -13.10 2.68
CA LEU A 40 -11.86 -12.33 1.60
C LEU A 40 -10.99 -13.27 0.76
N SER A 41 -10.89 -13.04 -0.54
CA SER A 41 -9.96 -13.76 -1.41
C SER A 41 -9.43 -12.84 -2.50
N GLN A 42 -8.31 -13.21 -3.13
CA GLN A 42 -7.72 -12.44 -4.23
C GLN A 42 -8.66 -12.36 -5.43
N ASP A 43 -9.55 -13.36 -5.62
CA ASP A 43 -10.54 -13.40 -6.71
C ASP A 43 -11.58 -12.28 -6.57
N ARG A 44 -11.62 -11.61 -5.42
CA ARG A 44 -12.63 -10.63 -5.03
C ARG A 44 -11.97 -9.34 -4.55
N LEU A 45 -10.94 -8.90 -5.27
CA LEU A 45 -10.25 -7.64 -4.99
C LEU A 45 -11.22 -6.44 -5.07
N ASP A 46 -12.33 -6.57 -5.78
CA ASP A 46 -13.45 -5.61 -5.82
C ASP A 46 -14.09 -5.30 -4.45
N LEU A 47 -13.86 -6.14 -3.44
CA LEU A 47 -14.30 -5.88 -2.08
C LEU A 47 -13.49 -4.78 -1.39
N ILE A 48 -12.21 -4.60 -1.77
CA ILE A 48 -11.34 -3.60 -1.16
C ILE A 48 -11.91 -2.17 -1.21
N PRO A 49 -12.35 -1.62 -2.35
CA PRO A 49 -12.96 -0.29 -2.37
C PRO A 49 -14.22 -0.19 -1.50
N LYS A 50 -15.00 -1.27 -1.37
CA LYS A 50 -16.18 -1.31 -0.49
C LYS A 50 -15.77 -1.31 0.99
N ILE A 51 -14.72 -2.06 1.35
CA ILE A 51 -14.17 -2.12 2.71
C ILE A 51 -13.64 -0.75 3.12
N LEU A 52 -12.87 -0.10 2.25
CA LEU A 52 -12.29 1.23 2.50
C LEU A 52 -13.38 2.28 2.75
N TYR A 53 -14.40 2.31 1.89
CA TYR A 53 -15.55 3.20 2.09
C TYR A 53 -16.26 2.95 3.42
N ALA A 54 -16.48 1.68 3.79
CA ALA A 54 -17.10 1.34 5.07
C ALA A 54 -16.21 1.69 6.28
N LEU A 55 -14.88 1.56 6.16
CA LEU A 55 -13.92 1.97 7.19
C LEU A 55 -13.98 3.48 7.42
N ASP A 56 -14.05 4.28 6.36
CA ASP A 56 -14.17 5.73 6.50
C ASP A 56 -15.47 6.11 7.22
N LYS A 57 -16.60 5.53 6.79
CA LYS A 57 -17.91 5.74 7.43
C LYS A 57 -17.94 5.28 8.89
N LYS A 58 -17.29 4.15 9.21
CA LYS A 58 -17.14 3.66 10.59
C LYS A 58 -16.38 4.67 11.46
N ASN A 59 -15.31 5.24 10.92
CA ASN A 59 -14.42 6.15 11.65
C ASN A 59 -14.81 7.63 11.52
N ALA A 60 -16.00 7.93 10.98
CA ALA A 60 -16.45 9.29 10.67
C ALA A 60 -15.42 10.12 9.87
N ARG A 61 -14.66 9.45 9.00
CA ARG A 61 -13.70 10.07 8.08
C ARG A 61 -14.35 10.38 6.75
N SER A 62 -13.98 11.51 6.16
CA SER A 62 -14.37 11.89 4.80
C SER A 62 -13.18 11.73 3.88
N ASN A 63 -13.12 10.62 3.15
CA ASN A 63 -12.05 10.34 2.20
C ASN A 63 -12.57 10.32 0.76
N ASN A 64 -12.19 11.34 -0.01
CA ASN A 64 -12.66 11.49 -1.39
C ASN A 64 -12.10 10.40 -2.31
N TRP A 65 -10.86 9.96 -2.07
CA TRP A 65 -10.22 8.92 -2.88
C TRP A 65 -10.94 7.56 -2.73
N HIS A 66 -11.32 7.20 -1.51
CA HIS A 66 -12.08 5.97 -1.24
C HIS A 66 -13.50 6.04 -1.77
N THR A 67 -14.19 7.18 -1.60
CA THR A 67 -15.53 7.41 -2.14
C THR A 67 -15.54 7.27 -3.66
N GLU A 68 -14.62 7.94 -4.34
CA GLU A 68 -14.47 7.82 -5.79
C GLU A 68 -14.05 6.41 -6.21
N GLY A 69 -13.20 5.73 -5.44
CA GLY A 69 -12.82 4.33 -5.68
C GLY A 69 -14.01 3.38 -5.62
N TYR A 70 -14.89 3.53 -4.62
CA TYR A 70 -16.14 2.78 -4.51
C TYR A 70 -17.05 3.02 -5.72
N LEU A 71 -17.34 4.29 -6.02
CA LEU A 71 -18.22 4.66 -7.14
C LEU A 71 -17.66 4.21 -8.49
N ARG A 72 -16.36 4.37 -8.71
CA ARG A 72 -15.68 3.93 -9.94
C ARG A 72 -15.79 2.43 -10.10
N HIS A 73 -15.60 1.65 -9.05
CA HIS A 73 -15.78 0.21 -9.11
C HIS A 73 -17.23 -0.15 -9.50
N ILE A 74 -18.24 0.44 -8.87
CA ILE A 74 -19.65 0.18 -9.21
C ILE A 74 -19.96 0.57 -10.66
N GLN A 75 -19.45 1.72 -11.12
CA GLN A 75 -19.63 2.17 -12.51
C GLN A 75 -19.15 1.13 -13.52
N HIS A 76 -17.95 0.56 -13.31
CA HIS A 76 -17.38 -0.44 -14.22
C HIS A 76 -18.02 -1.82 -14.05
N LEU A 77 -18.57 -2.13 -12.87
CA LEU A 77 -19.23 -3.40 -12.60
C LEU A 77 -20.60 -3.48 -13.29
N ASN A 78 -21.42 -2.44 -13.18
CA ASN A 78 -22.82 -2.50 -13.63
C ASN A 78 -23.40 -1.17 -14.14
N GLY A 79 -22.57 -0.14 -14.35
CA GLY A 79 -23.04 1.16 -14.85
C GLY A 79 -23.99 1.90 -13.92
N PHE A 80 -23.97 1.59 -12.60
CA PHE A 80 -24.96 2.06 -11.62
C PHE A 80 -26.39 1.55 -11.86
N VAL A 81 -26.54 0.36 -12.43
CA VAL A 81 -27.83 -0.30 -12.62
C VAL A 81 -27.76 -1.72 -12.05
N GLU A 82 -28.54 -2.01 -11.01
CA GLU A 82 -28.60 -3.36 -10.44
C GLU A 82 -29.65 -4.21 -11.18
N ASN A 83 -29.18 -5.16 -11.98
CA ASN A 83 -30.04 -6.04 -12.77
C ASN A 83 -30.53 -7.26 -11.96
N ASP A 84 -31.07 -7.01 -10.76
CA ASP A 84 -31.60 -8.05 -9.86
C ASP A 84 -33.07 -7.83 -9.47
N GLY A 85 -33.74 -6.90 -10.15
CA GLY A 85 -35.13 -6.54 -9.88
C GLY A 85 -35.34 -5.60 -8.69
N SER A 86 -34.26 -5.16 -8.00
CA SER A 86 -34.34 -4.16 -6.94
C SER A 86 -34.76 -2.77 -7.42
N GLY A 87 -34.62 -2.47 -8.72
CA GLY A 87 -34.89 -1.16 -9.30
C GLY A 87 -33.82 -0.11 -8.96
N LYS A 88 -32.69 -0.54 -8.41
CA LYS A 88 -31.60 0.34 -7.98
C LYS A 88 -30.87 0.96 -9.16
N VAL A 89 -31.04 2.28 -9.32
CA VAL A 89 -30.49 3.05 -10.45
C VAL A 89 -29.84 4.33 -9.94
N GLY A 90 -28.64 4.61 -10.43
CA GLY A 90 -27.94 5.87 -10.19
C GLY A 90 -27.02 5.86 -8.98
N ARG A 91 -26.08 6.80 -8.96
CA ARG A 91 -25.00 6.88 -7.97
C ARG A 91 -25.52 6.98 -6.53
N ASP A 92 -26.48 7.87 -6.33
CA ASP A 92 -26.99 8.21 -5.01
C ASP A 92 -27.69 7.02 -4.36
N GLU A 93 -28.39 6.21 -5.14
CA GLU A 93 -29.05 5.00 -4.62
C GLU A 93 -28.04 3.92 -4.21
N PHE A 94 -26.91 3.82 -4.92
CA PHE A 94 -25.79 2.94 -4.51
C PHE A 94 -25.10 3.40 -3.24
N ILE A 95 -25.00 4.70 -3.01
CA ILE A 95 -24.49 5.27 -1.77
C ILE A 95 -25.48 5.04 -0.65
N SER A 96 -26.74 5.47 -0.81
CA SER A 96 -27.78 5.42 0.23
C SER A 96 -28.00 3.99 0.72
N THR A 97 -28.07 3.02 -0.20
CA THR A 97 -28.23 1.60 0.14
C THR A 97 -27.04 1.08 0.94
N TYR A 98 -25.81 1.44 0.54
CA TYR A 98 -24.63 0.93 1.24
C TYR A 98 -24.43 1.61 2.59
N ASP A 99 -24.69 2.91 2.68
CA ASP A 99 -24.73 3.65 3.94
C ASP A 99 -25.75 3.02 4.90
N GLY A 100 -26.95 2.67 4.41
CA GLY A 100 -27.96 1.96 5.21
C GLY A 100 -27.49 0.60 5.74
N ILE A 101 -26.72 -0.16 4.93
CA ILE A 101 -26.07 -1.39 5.39
C ILE A 101 -25.08 -1.05 6.52
N ILE A 102 -24.18 -0.09 6.31
CA ILE A 102 -23.14 0.30 7.29
C ILE A 102 -23.77 0.78 8.61
N GLU A 103 -24.78 1.65 8.56
CA GLU A 103 -25.46 2.15 9.75
C GLU A 103 -26.19 1.03 10.50
N SER A 104 -26.81 0.08 9.79
CA SER A 104 -27.45 -1.07 10.45
C SER A 104 -26.46 -2.00 11.18
N LEU A 105 -25.16 -2.01 10.81
CA LEU A 105 -24.12 -2.66 11.64
C LEU A 105 -23.85 -1.89 12.92
N LYS A 106 -23.76 -0.56 12.83
CA LYS A 106 -23.45 0.31 13.97
C LYS A 106 -24.52 0.21 15.05
N GLU A 107 -25.79 0.21 14.65
CA GLU A 107 -26.90 0.28 15.59
C GLU A 107 -27.24 -1.07 16.22
N ASN A 108 -27.36 -2.13 15.42
CA ASN A 108 -28.05 -3.35 15.86
C ASN A 108 -27.46 -4.66 15.30
N HIS A 109 -26.33 -4.61 14.60
CA HIS A 109 -25.75 -5.78 13.93
C HIS A 109 -26.76 -6.52 13.01
N GLY A 110 -27.76 -5.80 12.49
CA GLY A 110 -29.02 -6.38 12.03
C GLY A 110 -28.89 -7.32 10.82
N PHE A 111 -28.05 -6.97 9.84
CA PHE A 111 -27.84 -7.83 8.66
C PHE A 111 -26.88 -8.99 8.88
N ILE A 112 -26.13 -9.03 10.00
CA ILE A 112 -25.24 -10.16 10.31
C ILE A 112 -26.04 -11.46 10.37
N LYS A 113 -27.36 -11.41 10.53
CA LYS A 113 -28.21 -12.61 10.48
C LYS A 113 -28.31 -13.24 9.08
N ARG A 114 -28.08 -12.50 7.99
CA ARG A 114 -28.22 -13.01 6.62
C ARG A 114 -26.91 -13.65 6.13
N PRO A 115 -26.91 -14.93 5.71
CA PRO A 115 -25.69 -15.60 5.28
C PRO A 115 -25.06 -14.95 4.06
N ILE A 116 -23.73 -14.95 4.04
CA ILE A 116 -22.92 -14.79 2.83
C ILE A 116 -22.96 -16.09 2.04
N VAL A 117 -23.00 -16.01 0.71
CA VAL A 117 -23.07 -17.21 -0.16
C VAL A 117 -21.73 -17.40 -0.85
N LEU A 118 -21.13 -18.58 -0.67
CA LEU A 118 -19.85 -18.97 -1.25
C LEU A 118 -19.99 -20.18 -2.17
N SER A 119 -19.13 -20.27 -3.18
CA SER A 119 -18.95 -21.43 -4.08
C SER A 119 -17.46 -21.73 -4.24
N ARG A 120 -17.03 -22.88 -3.74
CA ARG A 120 -15.61 -23.24 -3.56
C ARG A 120 -14.81 -22.15 -2.83
N GLY A 121 -15.38 -21.61 -1.77
CA GLY A 121 -14.80 -20.52 -0.98
C GLY A 121 -14.79 -19.16 -1.67
N ARG A 122 -15.35 -19.03 -2.89
CA ARG A 122 -15.45 -17.77 -3.63
C ARG A 122 -16.81 -17.12 -3.42
N LEU A 123 -16.81 -15.82 -3.16
CA LEU A 123 -18.01 -15.05 -2.90
C LEU A 123 -18.95 -15.00 -4.12
N ILE A 124 -20.20 -15.41 -3.93
CA ILE A 124 -21.29 -15.33 -4.91
C ILE A 124 -22.26 -14.19 -4.57
N ASP A 125 -22.72 -14.10 -3.33
CA ASP A 125 -23.65 -13.05 -2.88
C ASP A 125 -23.29 -12.49 -1.51
N GLY A 126 -23.59 -11.20 -1.33
CA GLY A 126 -23.34 -10.47 -0.09
C GLY A 126 -22.07 -9.63 -0.09
N ALA A 127 -21.59 -9.16 -1.25
CA ALA A 127 -20.36 -8.37 -1.36
C ALA A 127 -20.32 -7.13 -0.44
N HIS A 128 -21.35 -6.28 -0.46
CA HIS A 128 -21.42 -5.13 0.45
C HIS A 128 -21.55 -5.55 1.92
N ARG A 129 -22.29 -6.63 2.21
CA ARG A 129 -22.43 -7.15 3.59
C ARG A 129 -21.09 -7.65 4.13
N LEU A 130 -20.36 -8.43 3.32
CA LEU A 130 -19.05 -8.96 3.69
C LEU A 130 -18.04 -7.82 3.86
N ALA A 131 -18.00 -6.86 2.92
CA ALA A 131 -17.09 -5.72 3.00
C ALA A 131 -17.33 -4.86 4.25
N ALA A 132 -18.59 -4.55 4.56
CA ALA A 132 -18.94 -3.84 5.79
C ALA A 132 -18.57 -4.68 7.03
N ALA A 133 -18.86 -5.98 7.06
CA ALA A 133 -18.47 -6.83 8.19
C ALA A 133 -16.94 -6.90 8.40
N ILE A 134 -16.15 -6.89 7.32
CA ILE A 134 -14.68 -6.80 7.41
C ILE A 134 -14.26 -5.47 8.04
N ALA A 135 -14.84 -4.34 7.63
CA ALA A 135 -14.52 -3.03 8.20
C ALA A 135 -14.81 -2.93 9.72
N PHE A 136 -15.80 -3.68 10.19
CA PHE A 136 -16.18 -3.73 11.61
C PHE A 136 -15.50 -4.88 12.39
N ASP A 137 -14.64 -5.69 11.76
CA ASP A 137 -14.01 -6.89 12.35
C ASP A 137 -15.01 -7.88 12.98
N LEU A 138 -16.06 -8.20 12.22
CA LEU A 138 -17.17 -9.03 12.71
C LEU A 138 -17.06 -10.48 12.24
N GLU A 139 -17.74 -11.38 12.96
CA GLU A 139 -18.09 -12.70 12.44
C GLU A 139 -19.38 -12.62 11.61
N VAL A 140 -19.44 -13.39 10.53
CA VAL A 140 -20.62 -13.48 9.67
C VAL A 140 -21.03 -14.94 9.46
N PRO A 141 -22.33 -15.22 9.39
CA PRO A 141 -22.80 -16.49 8.89
C PRO A 141 -22.53 -16.59 7.40
N PHE A 142 -22.21 -17.78 6.93
CA PHE A 142 -22.07 -18.08 5.52
C PHE A 142 -22.57 -19.48 5.21
N ILE A 143 -22.90 -19.70 3.94
CA ILE A 143 -23.22 -21.01 3.38
C ILE A 143 -22.31 -21.29 2.19
N GLU A 144 -22.01 -22.57 2.01
CA GLU A 144 -21.31 -23.08 0.83
C GLU A 144 -22.33 -23.76 -0.07
N VAL A 145 -22.40 -23.35 -1.34
CA VAL A 145 -23.29 -23.95 -2.35
C VAL A 145 -22.48 -24.83 -3.30
N GLY A 146 -23.17 -25.55 -4.19
CA GLY A 146 -22.52 -26.37 -5.23
C GLY A 146 -21.58 -25.55 -6.12
N ASP A 147 -20.76 -26.23 -6.93
CA ASP A 147 -19.83 -25.57 -7.85
C ASP A 147 -20.59 -24.84 -8.97
N VAL A 148 -20.83 -23.57 -8.71
CA VAL A 148 -21.49 -22.64 -9.61
C VAL A 148 -20.44 -21.58 -9.90
N GLY A 149 -20.08 -21.42 -11.17
CA GLY A 149 -18.95 -20.58 -11.59
C GLY A 149 -19.02 -19.20 -10.93
N ALA A 150 -18.10 -18.95 -9.99
CA ALA A 150 -18.06 -17.69 -9.26
C ALA A 150 -17.44 -16.60 -10.13
N VAL A 151 -17.93 -15.36 -9.96
CA VAL A 151 -17.35 -14.19 -10.63
C VAL A 151 -15.92 -14.01 -10.14
N ASN A 152 -14.98 -13.94 -11.09
CA ASN A 152 -13.60 -13.55 -10.82
C ASN A 152 -13.45 -12.04 -11.06
N LEU A 153 -13.19 -11.31 -9.98
CA LEU A 153 -12.91 -9.87 -9.93
C LEU A 153 -11.54 -9.63 -9.27
N ASN A 154 -10.55 -10.44 -9.64
CA ASN A 154 -9.15 -10.24 -9.28
C ASN A 154 -8.56 -8.98 -9.93
N SER A 155 -7.29 -8.71 -9.63
CA SER A 155 -6.54 -7.55 -10.14
C SER A 155 -6.60 -7.41 -11.67
N GLU A 156 -6.34 -8.49 -12.41
CA GLU A 156 -6.36 -8.53 -13.87
C GLU A 156 -7.77 -8.25 -14.43
N ALA A 157 -8.79 -8.92 -13.89
CA ALA A 157 -10.18 -8.71 -14.30
C ALA A 157 -10.62 -7.26 -14.11
N LEU A 158 -10.25 -6.64 -12.98
CA LEU A 158 -10.57 -5.24 -12.70
C LEU A 158 -9.88 -4.28 -13.67
N LEU A 159 -8.60 -4.52 -14.00
CA LEU A 159 -7.91 -3.74 -15.03
C LEU A 159 -8.59 -3.85 -16.39
N TYR A 160 -9.01 -5.07 -16.78
CA TYR A 160 -9.72 -5.31 -18.03
C TYR A 160 -11.05 -4.56 -18.14
N THR A 161 -11.72 -4.30 -17.01
CA THR A 161 -12.94 -3.47 -17.02
C THR A 161 -12.69 -2.01 -17.38
N GLY A 162 -11.45 -1.52 -17.31
CA GLY A 162 -11.09 -0.11 -17.57
C GLY A 162 -10.81 0.71 -16.32
N ILE A 163 -10.81 0.10 -15.13
CA ILE A 163 -10.43 0.79 -13.88
C ILE A 163 -8.94 1.22 -13.98
N PRO A 164 -8.60 2.49 -13.71
CA PRO A 164 -7.22 2.94 -13.82
C PRO A 164 -6.27 2.17 -12.89
N PRO A 165 -5.03 1.88 -13.33
CA PRO A 165 -4.04 1.15 -12.52
C PRO A 165 -3.77 1.78 -11.15
N ASP A 166 -3.81 3.11 -11.03
CA ASP A 166 -3.62 3.82 -9.75
C ASP A 166 -4.63 3.34 -8.68
N TYR A 167 -5.87 2.98 -9.05
CA TYR A 167 -6.86 2.42 -8.13
C TYR A 167 -6.62 0.95 -7.83
N VAL A 168 -6.40 0.11 -8.85
CA VAL A 168 -6.20 -1.33 -8.67
C VAL A 168 -4.94 -1.59 -7.83
N ASN A 169 -3.85 -0.91 -8.14
CA ASN A 169 -2.61 -1.00 -7.37
C ASN A 169 -2.78 -0.51 -5.93
N TYR A 170 -3.53 0.58 -5.72
CA TYR A 170 -3.88 1.03 -4.39
C TYR A 170 -4.68 -0.05 -3.64
N TRP A 171 -5.67 -0.68 -4.27
CA TRP A 171 -6.45 -1.76 -3.66
C TRP A 171 -5.60 -3.00 -3.34
N ILE A 172 -4.64 -3.37 -4.19
CA ILE A 172 -3.67 -4.43 -3.89
C ILE A 172 -2.85 -4.07 -2.65
N SER A 173 -2.38 -2.82 -2.53
CA SER A 173 -1.63 -2.37 -1.34
C SER A 173 -2.46 -2.46 -0.05
N ARG A 174 -3.78 -2.22 -0.14
CA ARG A 174 -4.70 -2.35 1.00
C ARG A 174 -5.07 -3.81 1.27
N TYR A 175 -5.20 -4.64 0.24
CA TYR A 175 -5.41 -6.09 0.35
C TYR A 175 -4.31 -6.75 1.16
N ILE A 176 -3.04 -6.42 0.86
CA ILE A 176 -1.87 -6.93 1.59
C ILE A 176 -2.03 -6.69 3.09
N ARG A 177 -2.41 -5.48 3.51
CA ARG A 177 -2.59 -5.14 4.94
C ARG A 177 -3.68 -5.95 5.64
N LEU A 178 -4.64 -6.49 4.89
CA LEU A 178 -5.69 -7.38 5.41
C LEU A 178 -5.27 -8.85 5.39
N ARG A 179 -4.21 -9.21 4.64
CA ARG A 179 -3.77 -10.58 4.37
C ARG A 179 -2.31 -10.79 4.75
N VAL A 180 -2.10 -11.08 6.03
CA VAL A 180 -0.78 -11.25 6.64
C VAL A 180 0.08 -12.38 6.03
N ASN A 181 -0.58 -13.34 5.36
CA ASN A 181 0.03 -14.47 4.68
C ASN A 181 0.48 -14.15 3.23
N THR A 182 0.57 -12.88 2.84
CA THR A 182 1.13 -12.49 1.55
C THR A 182 2.65 -12.32 1.59
N ARG A 183 3.33 -12.69 0.49
CA ARG A 183 4.77 -12.49 0.25
C ARG A 183 5.03 -11.98 -1.15
N PHE A 184 6.04 -11.14 -1.31
CA PHE A 184 6.59 -10.78 -2.62
C PHE A 184 7.66 -11.78 -3.03
N ALA A 185 7.46 -12.36 -4.22
CA ALA A 185 8.51 -13.01 -4.96
C ALA A 185 9.05 -12.03 -6.03
N ILE A 186 10.35 -11.80 -5.99
CA ILE A 186 11.12 -11.02 -6.95
C ILE A 186 11.93 -12.01 -7.78
N VAL A 187 11.55 -12.20 -9.04
CA VAL A 187 12.29 -13.05 -9.97
C VAL A 187 13.18 -12.15 -10.83
N TRP A 188 14.49 -12.33 -10.66
CA TRP A 188 15.49 -11.45 -11.21
C TRP A 188 15.68 -11.65 -12.72
N PRO A 189 16.14 -10.65 -13.47
CA PRO A 189 16.36 -10.76 -14.91
C PRO A 189 17.33 -11.89 -15.32
N THR A 190 18.33 -12.22 -14.49
CA THR A 190 19.22 -13.36 -14.76
C THR A 190 18.46 -14.69 -14.93
N ALA A 191 17.31 -14.86 -14.28
CA ALA A 191 16.44 -16.04 -14.41
C ALA A 191 15.49 -15.95 -15.62
N GLU A 192 15.95 -15.57 -16.81
CA GLU A 192 15.07 -15.44 -17.98
C GLU A 192 14.35 -16.75 -18.38
N GLY A 193 13.17 -16.63 -18.99
CA GLY A 193 12.38 -17.74 -19.51
C GLY A 193 11.57 -18.51 -18.46
N HIS A 194 11.11 -19.71 -18.84
CA HIS A 194 10.36 -20.66 -18.02
C HIS A 194 9.11 -20.10 -17.30
N ASP A 195 8.50 -19.03 -17.81
CA ASP A 195 7.40 -18.32 -17.15
C ASP A 195 6.20 -19.23 -16.84
N GLU A 196 5.77 -20.07 -17.79
CA GLU A 196 4.67 -21.02 -17.58
C GLU A 196 4.97 -22.03 -16.47
N LYS A 197 6.21 -22.53 -16.41
CA LYS A 197 6.65 -23.48 -15.37
C LYS A 197 6.71 -22.80 -14.00
N LEU A 198 7.24 -21.59 -13.96
CA LEU A 198 7.30 -20.77 -12.75
C LEU A 198 5.89 -20.51 -12.20
N GLU A 199 4.96 -20.11 -13.06
CA GLU A 199 3.57 -19.87 -12.66
C GLU A 199 2.89 -21.15 -12.17
N THR A 200 3.16 -22.29 -12.83
CA THR A 200 2.68 -23.60 -12.39
C THR A 200 3.21 -23.98 -11.01
N ILE A 201 4.51 -23.78 -10.74
CA ILE A 201 5.12 -24.02 -9.43
C ILE A 201 4.41 -23.19 -8.35
N PHE A 202 4.17 -21.90 -8.61
CA PHE A 202 3.45 -21.04 -7.67
C PHE A 202 2.01 -21.51 -7.45
N LYS A 203 1.23 -21.73 -8.51
CA LYS A 203 -0.18 -22.16 -8.43
C LYS A 203 -0.37 -23.48 -7.70
N ASN A 204 0.61 -24.39 -7.77
CA ASN A 204 0.55 -25.67 -7.06
C ASN A 204 0.76 -25.55 -5.54
N ARG A 205 1.32 -24.43 -5.06
CA ARG A 205 1.73 -24.25 -3.66
C ARG A 205 1.01 -23.08 -2.97
N CYS A 206 0.55 -22.08 -3.72
CA CYS A 206 -0.03 -20.85 -3.20
C CYS A 206 -0.90 -20.15 -4.26
N SER A 207 -1.62 -19.11 -3.85
CA SER A 207 -2.36 -18.24 -4.77
C SER A 207 -1.48 -17.12 -5.30
N ILE A 208 -1.64 -16.77 -6.58
CA ILE A 208 -1.04 -15.57 -7.16
C ILE A 208 -2.09 -14.45 -7.09
N VAL A 209 -1.84 -13.42 -6.30
CA VAL A 209 -2.75 -12.26 -6.14
C VAL A 209 -2.63 -11.32 -7.34
N THR A 210 -1.39 -11.09 -7.78
CA THR A 210 -1.05 -10.31 -8.98
C THR A 210 0.39 -10.61 -9.37
N ASN A 211 0.72 -10.36 -10.63
CA ASN A 211 2.09 -10.27 -11.10
C ASN A 211 2.28 -9.02 -11.96
N ILE A 212 3.47 -8.42 -11.91
CA ILE A 212 3.83 -7.28 -12.77
C ILE A 212 5.29 -7.39 -13.23
N ASN A 213 5.56 -6.91 -14.44
CA ASN A 213 6.91 -6.86 -15.01
C ASN A 213 7.36 -5.41 -15.08
N GLN A 214 8.55 -5.11 -14.57
CA GLN A 214 9.04 -3.73 -14.47
C GLN A 214 10.49 -3.61 -14.91
N ASN A 215 10.76 -2.60 -15.74
CA ASN A 215 12.12 -2.19 -16.10
C ASN A 215 12.64 -1.19 -15.07
N LEU A 216 13.91 -1.33 -14.72
CA LEU A 216 14.58 -0.47 -13.75
C LEU A 216 15.74 0.28 -14.39
N THR A 217 15.95 1.52 -13.96
CA THR A 217 17.19 2.25 -14.18
C THR A 217 18.33 1.56 -13.42
N ASP A 218 19.59 1.87 -13.71
CA ASP A 218 20.72 1.27 -12.98
C ASP A 218 20.67 1.59 -11.48
N LEU A 219 20.18 2.78 -11.14
CA LEU A 219 19.94 3.19 -9.76
C LEU A 219 18.78 2.40 -9.14
N GLY A 220 17.71 2.17 -9.91
CA GLY A 220 16.59 1.32 -9.52
C GLY A 220 16.99 -0.12 -9.23
N LYS A 221 17.89 -0.69 -10.03
CA LYS A 221 18.43 -2.05 -9.80
C LYS A 221 19.14 -2.14 -8.45
N LEU A 222 20.04 -1.19 -8.17
CA LEU A 222 20.76 -1.11 -6.89
C LEU A 222 19.80 -0.91 -5.72
N ASN A 223 18.85 0.02 -5.86
CA ASN A 223 17.89 0.32 -4.79
C ASN A 223 16.96 -0.85 -4.51
N LEU A 224 16.50 -1.57 -5.53
CA LEU A 224 15.66 -2.74 -5.33
C LEU A 224 16.39 -3.82 -4.51
N VAL A 225 17.67 -4.07 -4.80
CA VAL A 225 18.48 -5.00 -4.00
C VAL A 225 18.62 -4.48 -2.56
N ARG A 226 18.87 -3.18 -2.36
CA ARG A 226 18.94 -2.58 -1.01
C ARG A 226 17.64 -2.73 -0.23
N PHE A 227 16.49 -2.57 -0.87
CA PHE A 227 15.18 -2.71 -0.21
C PHE A 227 14.80 -4.17 0.05
N ALA A 228 15.04 -5.07 -0.92
CA ALA A 228 14.72 -6.49 -0.80
C ALA A 228 15.53 -7.19 0.29
N TYR A 229 16.76 -6.75 0.53
CA TYR A 229 17.68 -7.36 1.49
C TYR A 229 18.00 -6.42 2.66
N LYS A 230 17.15 -5.42 2.96
CA LYS A 230 17.45 -4.31 3.89
C LYS A 230 17.98 -4.74 5.27
N THR A 231 17.61 -5.93 5.73
CA THR A 231 17.99 -6.52 7.03
C THR A 231 19.33 -7.25 7.02
N GLU A 232 19.92 -7.43 5.83
CA GLU A 232 21.15 -8.20 5.63
C GLU A 232 22.41 -7.34 5.81
N SER A 233 23.28 -7.74 6.74
CA SER A 233 24.50 -7.01 7.07
C SER A 233 25.52 -6.95 5.92
N TRP A 234 25.49 -7.92 5.00
CA TRP A 234 26.43 -7.99 3.88
C TRP A 234 26.16 -6.97 2.77
N LEU A 235 25.03 -6.24 2.80
CA LEU A 235 24.72 -5.23 1.78
C LEU A 235 25.74 -4.08 1.72
N GLY A 236 26.41 -3.80 2.84
CA GLY A 236 27.20 -2.59 3.02
C GLY A 236 26.34 -1.37 3.35
N ASP A 237 26.96 -0.21 3.39
CA ASP A 237 26.35 1.06 3.78
C ASP A 237 26.85 2.22 2.90
N ALA A 238 26.50 3.45 3.23
CA ALA A 238 26.96 4.60 2.46
C ALA A 238 28.49 4.82 2.53
N LYS A 239 29.18 4.33 3.57
CA LYS A 239 30.64 4.50 3.75
C LYS A 239 31.43 3.60 2.82
N ASP A 240 30.97 2.36 2.64
CA ASP A 240 31.56 1.43 1.67
C ASP A 240 30.92 1.56 0.26
N GLY A 241 29.94 2.46 0.12
CA GLY A 241 29.22 2.73 -1.11
C GLY A 241 28.31 1.57 -1.53
N TYR A 242 27.78 0.81 -0.57
CA TYR A 242 26.92 -0.35 -0.73
C TYR A 242 27.58 -1.44 -1.59
N SER A 243 28.80 -1.81 -1.23
CA SER A 243 29.64 -2.71 -2.03
C SER A 243 28.98 -4.09 -2.25
N GLY A 244 28.40 -4.68 -1.20
CA GLY A 244 27.69 -5.94 -1.29
C GLY A 244 26.40 -5.87 -2.10
N ALA A 245 25.63 -4.78 -1.96
CA ALA A 245 24.43 -4.55 -2.77
C ALA A 245 24.78 -4.43 -4.26
N LYS A 246 25.88 -3.74 -4.61
CA LYS A 246 26.38 -3.65 -5.99
C LYS A 246 26.78 -5.01 -6.54
N ASN A 247 27.50 -5.82 -5.76
CA ASN A 247 27.88 -7.19 -6.15
C ASN A 247 26.64 -8.05 -6.41
N LYS A 248 25.66 -8.01 -5.49
CA LYS A 248 24.41 -8.77 -5.67
C LYS A 248 23.60 -8.26 -6.87
N THR A 249 23.59 -6.96 -7.11
CA THR A 249 22.96 -6.35 -8.30
C THR A 249 23.57 -6.92 -9.58
N ALA A 250 24.90 -7.01 -9.68
CA ALA A 250 25.55 -7.58 -10.86
C ALA A 250 25.13 -9.03 -11.14
N TRP A 251 24.92 -9.84 -10.09
CA TRP A 251 24.46 -11.22 -10.25
C TRP A 251 22.97 -11.34 -10.62
N CYS A 252 22.11 -10.51 -10.03
CA CYS A 252 20.67 -10.50 -10.30
C CYS A 252 20.32 -9.93 -11.69
N PHE A 253 21.13 -9.00 -12.18
CA PHE A 253 20.93 -8.29 -13.45
C PHE A 253 22.00 -8.63 -14.49
N GLY A 254 22.54 -9.86 -14.44
CA GLY A 254 23.53 -10.34 -15.40
C GLY A 254 22.97 -10.54 -16.81
N LYS A 255 21.65 -10.58 -16.95
CA LYS A 255 20.92 -10.56 -18.22
C LYS A 255 20.00 -9.35 -18.32
N SER A 256 19.71 -8.92 -19.54
CA SER A 256 18.75 -7.86 -19.82
C SER A 256 17.32 -8.37 -19.67
N GLY A 257 16.44 -7.53 -19.13
CA GLY A 257 15.01 -7.82 -19.06
C GLY A 257 14.36 -7.15 -17.86
N PRO A 258 13.02 -7.21 -17.79
CA PRO A 258 12.29 -6.70 -16.65
C PRO A 258 12.49 -7.60 -15.43
N VAL A 259 12.40 -7.01 -14.24
CA VAL A 259 12.15 -7.76 -13.01
C VAL A 259 10.70 -8.23 -13.04
N ARG A 260 10.45 -9.50 -12.72
CA ARG A 260 9.10 -10.04 -12.58
C ARG A 260 8.76 -10.10 -11.09
N PHE A 261 7.73 -9.38 -10.70
CA PHE A 261 7.22 -9.36 -9.33
C PHE A 261 5.95 -10.20 -9.26
N PHE A 262 5.86 -11.06 -8.27
CA PHE A 262 4.66 -11.81 -7.94
C PHE A 262 4.28 -11.51 -6.50
N LEU A 263 3.02 -11.12 -6.28
CA LEU A 263 2.44 -11.11 -4.96
C LEU A 263 1.76 -12.47 -4.74
N LEU A 264 2.35 -13.27 -3.87
CA LEU A 264 1.90 -14.61 -3.52
C LEU A 264 1.13 -14.57 -2.21
N GLU A 265 0.14 -15.45 -2.08
CA GLU A 265 -0.63 -15.61 -0.85
C GLU A 265 -0.76 -17.08 -0.47
N GLY A 266 -0.38 -17.40 0.76
CA GLY A 266 -0.47 -18.74 1.31
C GLY A 266 0.54 -18.97 2.42
N THR A 267 0.67 -20.22 2.84
CA THR A 267 1.69 -20.64 3.81
C THR A 267 2.45 -21.89 3.34
N PRO A 268 2.98 -21.91 2.10
CA PRO A 268 3.84 -23.01 1.65
C PRO A 268 5.16 -23.00 2.44
N ASP A 269 5.92 -24.08 2.31
CA ASP A 269 7.35 -24.04 2.63
C ASP A 269 8.05 -23.12 1.62
N TRP A 270 8.32 -21.89 2.04
CA TRP A 270 8.97 -20.88 1.19
C TRP A 270 10.41 -21.26 0.79
N ILE A 271 11.08 -22.12 1.57
CA ILE A 271 12.44 -22.57 1.27
C ILE A 271 12.37 -23.63 0.16
N GLU A 272 11.49 -24.61 0.30
CA GLU A 272 11.21 -25.61 -0.73
C GLU A 272 10.79 -24.93 -2.05
N LEU A 273 9.84 -23.99 -1.99
CA LEU A 273 9.38 -23.23 -3.15
C LEU A 273 10.52 -22.46 -3.84
N LYS A 274 11.36 -21.75 -3.06
CA LYS A 274 12.55 -21.08 -3.60
C LYS A 274 13.49 -22.07 -4.28
N ASN A 275 13.68 -23.26 -3.73
CA ASN A 275 14.56 -24.28 -4.29
C ASN A 275 14.01 -24.88 -5.58
N GLU A 276 12.72 -25.16 -5.69
CA GLU A 276 12.07 -25.60 -6.94
C GLU A 276 12.29 -24.58 -8.06
N VAL A 277 12.08 -23.29 -7.76
CA VAL A 277 12.33 -22.19 -8.71
C VAL A 277 13.82 -22.13 -9.08
N ARG A 278 14.74 -22.27 -8.12
CA ARG A 278 16.18 -22.29 -8.40
C ARG A 278 16.59 -23.44 -9.31
N THR A 279 15.99 -24.62 -9.14
CA THR A 279 16.28 -25.79 -9.97
C THR A 279 15.94 -25.55 -11.44
N ILE A 280 14.79 -24.92 -11.74
CA ILE A 280 14.40 -24.69 -13.14
C ILE A 280 15.26 -23.62 -13.83
N PHE A 281 15.79 -22.64 -13.09
CA PHE A 281 16.60 -21.56 -13.65
C PHE A 281 18.11 -21.81 -13.61
N ASN A 282 18.60 -22.69 -12.72
CA ASN A 282 20.00 -23.07 -12.57
C ASN A 282 20.98 -21.89 -12.40
N VAL A 283 20.55 -20.83 -11.70
CA VAL A 283 21.37 -19.64 -11.35
C VAL A 283 21.36 -19.35 -9.84
N ASP A 284 21.09 -20.39 -9.05
CA ASP A 284 21.09 -20.40 -7.58
C ASP A 284 20.32 -19.20 -6.98
N LYS A 285 20.80 -18.59 -5.88
CA LYS A 285 20.16 -17.49 -5.14
C LYS A 285 19.97 -16.21 -5.95
N SER A 286 20.45 -16.13 -7.18
CA SER A 286 20.25 -14.99 -8.08
C SER A 286 19.08 -15.19 -9.04
N SER A 287 18.32 -16.28 -8.89
CA SER A 287 17.07 -16.51 -9.62
C SER A 287 15.88 -15.78 -9.01
N ILE A 288 15.66 -15.97 -7.71
CA ILE A 288 14.49 -15.48 -6.99
C ILE A 288 14.86 -15.00 -5.58
N HIS A 289 14.18 -13.96 -5.13
CA HIS A 289 14.08 -13.57 -3.72
C HIS A 289 12.61 -13.63 -3.31
N ILE A 290 12.31 -14.24 -2.16
CA ILE A 290 11.00 -14.13 -1.50
C ILE A 290 11.29 -13.57 -0.12
N ASN A 291 10.65 -12.46 0.23
CA ASN A 291 10.85 -11.80 1.52
C ASN A 291 10.30 -12.65 2.67
N ASP A 292 10.77 -12.39 3.88
CA ASP A 292 10.52 -13.29 5.02
C ASP A 292 9.31 -12.82 5.86
N THR A 293 9.15 -11.51 6.03
CA THR A 293 8.13 -10.91 6.92
C THR A 293 6.99 -10.21 6.19
N HIS A 294 5.85 -10.03 6.84
CA HIS A 294 4.73 -9.31 6.23
C HIS A 294 5.02 -7.81 6.07
N GLU A 295 5.78 -7.25 7.01
CA GLU A 295 6.22 -5.86 7.03
C GLU A 295 7.10 -5.53 5.82
N GLU A 296 8.01 -6.44 5.46
CA GLU A 296 8.78 -6.34 4.21
C GLU A 296 7.87 -6.41 2.98
N THR A 297 6.83 -7.27 3.00
CA THR A 297 5.85 -7.34 1.91
C THR A 297 5.17 -5.98 1.72
N ILE A 298 4.72 -5.35 2.81
CA ILE A 298 4.09 -4.03 2.77
C ILE A 298 5.09 -2.99 2.23
N ALA A 299 6.31 -2.95 2.76
CA ALA A 299 7.32 -1.97 2.33
C ALA A 299 7.65 -2.08 0.84
N LEU A 300 7.79 -3.30 0.31
CA LEU A 300 7.99 -3.53 -1.12
C LEU A 300 6.76 -3.16 -1.94
N ALA A 301 5.55 -3.48 -1.48
CA ALA A 301 4.31 -3.07 -2.17
C ALA A 301 4.18 -1.57 -2.32
N GLU A 302 4.48 -0.80 -1.26
CA GLU A 302 4.39 0.65 -1.30
C GLU A 302 5.40 1.25 -2.30
N LEU A 303 6.55 0.61 -2.52
CA LEU A 303 7.51 1.00 -3.56
C LEU A 303 7.08 0.56 -4.96
N ILE A 304 6.46 -0.61 -5.10
CA ILE A 304 6.22 -1.24 -6.41
C ILE A 304 4.87 -0.83 -7.01
N PHE A 305 3.80 -0.81 -6.20
CA PHE A 305 2.44 -0.57 -6.66
C PHE A 305 2.07 0.92 -6.68
N ASN A 306 2.77 1.77 -5.93
CA ASN A 306 2.62 3.22 -6.03
C ASN A 306 3.56 3.77 -7.12
N LYS A 307 3.03 4.48 -8.12
CA LYS A 307 3.85 5.05 -9.21
C LYS A 307 4.95 6.00 -8.71
N ASN A 308 4.69 6.75 -7.65
CA ASN A 308 5.64 7.69 -7.07
C ASN A 308 6.68 6.94 -6.21
N GLY A 309 6.27 5.86 -5.54
CA GLY A 309 7.18 4.90 -4.89
C GLY A 309 8.12 4.24 -5.90
N PHE A 310 7.61 3.82 -7.06
CA PHE A 310 8.40 3.18 -8.10
C PHE A 310 9.34 4.18 -8.77
N ARG A 311 8.90 5.44 -8.91
CA ARG A 311 9.75 6.52 -9.35
C ARG A 311 10.85 6.83 -8.34
N HIS A 312 10.54 6.86 -7.05
CA HIS A 312 11.53 7.01 -5.99
C HIS A 312 12.58 5.89 -6.05
N LEU A 313 12.14 4.63 -6.15
CA LEU A 313 13.03 3.47 -6.33
C LEU A 313 14.05 3.70 -7.46
N ASN A 314 13.62 4.21 -8.60
CA ASN A 314 14.45 4.43 -9.78
C ASN A 314 15.35 5.67 -9.76
N HIS A 315 15.14 6.61 -8.84
CA HIS A 315 15.81 7.92 -8.87
C HIS A 315 16.47 8.32 -7.54
N GLN A 316 16.20 7.60 -6.46
CA GLN A 316 16.79 7.87 -5.16
C GLN A 316 18.29 7.57 -5.15
N VAL A 317 19.10 8.57 -4.79
CA VAL A 317 20.54 8.36 -4.59
C VAL A 317 20.80 7.91 -3.15
N PRO A 318 21.41 6.74 -2.91
CA PRO A 318 21.81 6.34 -1.56
C PRO A 318 22.72 7.38 -0.90
N GLN A 319 22.32 7.89 0.27
CA GLN A 319 23.08 8.85 1.07
C GLN A 319 22.99 8.50 2.54
N ASP A 320 24.03 8.87 3.31
CA ASP A 320 24.00 8.79 4.77
C ASP A 320 23.52 10.13 5.36
N PHE A 321 22.24 10.19 5.71
CA PHE A 321 21.65 11.35 6.37
C PHE A 321 21.27 10.98 7.81
N ASN A 322 22.28 10.75 8.65
CA ASN A 322 22.12 10.37 10.06
C ASN A 322 21.17 11.29 10.82
N TRP A 323 21.27 12.61 10.62
CA TRP A 323 20.37 13.55 11.31
C TRP A 323 18.93 13.41 10.83
N PHE A 324 18.73 13.17 9.54
CA PHE A 324 17.38 12.91 9.02
C PHE A 324 16.80 11.62 9.59
N THR A 325 17.61 10.55 9.68
CA THR A 325 17.21 9.29 10.32
C THR A 325 16.79 9.52 11.77
N GLU A 326 17.58 10.25 12.55
CA GLU A 326 17.24 10.59 13.94
C GLU A 326 15.92 11.37 14.06
N LEU A 327 15.67 12.32 13.16
CA LEU A 327 14.42 13.08 13.14
C LEU A 327 13.22 12.22 12.73
N LYS A 328 13.37 11.32 11.75
CA LYS A 328 12.32 10.37 11.36
C LYS A 328 11.95 9.44 12.51
N GLU A 329 12.94 8.87 13.19
CA GLU A 329 12.70 7.98 14.34
C GLU A 329 11.97 8.72 15.47
N ALA A 330 12.36 9.97 15.74
CA ALA A 330 11.68 10.80 16.72
C ALA A 330 10.23 11.10 16.32
N PHE A 331 9.98 11.41 15.05
CA PHE A 331 8.64 11.62 14.49
C PHE A 331 7.77 10.37 14.64
N GLU A 332 8.26 9.21 14.21
CA GLU A 332 7.52 7.93 14.27
C GLU A 332 7.21 7.52 15.71
N LYS A 333 8.19 7.68 16.62
CA LYS A 333 7.98 7.39 18.05
C LYS A 333 6.93 8.31 18.64
N TRP A 334 6.97 9.60 18.30
CA TRP A 334 5.98 10.58 18.74
C TRP A 334 4.57 10.22 18.24
N ALA A 335 4.39 10.00 16.94
CA ALA A 335 3.09 9.65 16.37
C ALA A 335 2.51 8.38 17.02
N LYS A 336 3.32 7.33 17.19
CA LYS A 336 2.93 6.09 17.88
C LYS A 336 2.54 6.34 19.34
N SER A 337 3.31 7.16 20.08
CA SER A 337 3.00 7.49 21.48
C SER A 337 1.70 8.26 21.64
N ALA A 338 1.30 9.01 20.60
CA ALA A 338 0.04 9.73 20.53
C ALA A 338 -1.14 8.87 20.01
N MET A 339 -0.93 7.56 19.80
CA MET A 339 -1.89 6.65 19.16
C MET A 339 -2.38 7.15 17.78
N GLN A 340 -1.51 7.86 17.06
CA GLN A 340 -1.78 8.35 15.72
C GLN A 340 -1.17 7.40 14.68
N ASP A 341 -1.89 7.17 13.57
CA ASP A 341 -1.34 6.43 12.45
C ASP A 341 -0.32 7.32 11.72
N PRO A 342 0.96 6.91 11.57
CA PRO A 342 1.94 7.67 10.79
C PRO A 342 1.52 7.92 9.33
N LEU A 343 0.60 7.13 8.77
CA LEU A 343 0.05 7.34 7.44
C LEU A 343 -1.01 8.46 7.39
N ASP A 344 -1.47 8.98 8.51
CA ASP A 344 -2.30 10.20 8.53
C ASP A 344 -1.47 11.49 8.44
N TYR A 345 -0.14 11.35 8.35
CA TYR A 345 0.82 12.45 8.16
C TYR A 345 1.52 12.34 6.81
N CYS A 346 2.03 13.46 6.32
CA CYS A 346 2.87 13.49 5.12
C CYS A 346 4.01 14.50 5.28
N LEU A 347 5.24 14.04 5.05
CA LEU A 347 6.43 14.88 5.11
C LEU A 347 6.53 15.74 3.85
N ILE A 348 6.82 17.02 4.05
CA ILE A 348 6.92 18.03 2.99
C ILE A 348 8.32 18.66 2.98
N GLY A 349 8.54 19.62 2.08
CA GLY A 349 9.73 20.48 2.11
C GLY A 349 11.04 19.70 1.98
N SER A 350 11.97 19.95 2.90
CA SER A 350 13.31 19.35 2.83
C SER A 350 13.33 17.83 3.07
N GLY A 351 12.29 17.26 3.70
CA GLY A 351 12.18 15.81 3.89
C GLY A 351 12.07 15.05 2.56
N VAL A 352 11.41 15.62 1.55
CA VAL A 352 11.31 15.03 0.20
C VAL A 352 12.68 15.04 -0.50
N LEU A 353 13.46 16.11 -0.35
CA LEU A 353 14.84 16.18 -0.88
C LEU A 353 15.74 15.12 -0.23
N ALA A 354 15.59 14.92 1.07
CA ALA A 354 16.31 13.91 1.82
C ALA A 354 15.95 12.50 1.33
N ALA A 355 14.66 12.23 1.13
CA ALA A 355 14.17 10.95 0.61
C ALA A 355 14.76 10.60 -0.77
N TYR A 356 15.02 11.59 -1.63
CA TYR A 356 15.68 11.40 -2.92
C TYR A 356 17.23 11.41 -2.86
N GLY A 357 17.82 11.60 -1.68
CA GLY A 357 19.28 11.64 -1.53
C GLY A 357 19.94 12.93 -2.01
N ILE A 358 19.20 14.04 -2.06
CA ILE A 358 19.69 15.31 -2.62
C ILE A 358 20.46 16.11 -1.57
N ARG A 359 19.89 16.31 -0.39
CA ARG A 359 20.53 16.97 0.75
C ARG A 359 19.88 16.61 2.07
N GLU A 360 20.68 16.63 3.13
CA GLU A 360 20.19 16.46 4.49
C GLU A 360 19.35 17.69 4.93
N PRO A 361 18.17 17.48 5.53
CA PRO A 361 17.35 18.54 6.06
C PRO A 361 17.89 18.98 7.43
N ARG A 362 17.52 20.19 7.87
CA ARG A 362 17.81 20.64 9.25
C ARG A 362 16.68 20.27 10.21
N ASP A 363 15.49 20.15 9.65
CA ASP A 363 14.18 20.02 10.26
C ASP A 363 13.28 19.15 9.37
N ILE A 364 12.28 18.53 9.98
CA ILE A 364 11.20 17.85 9.27
C ILE A 364 9.97 18.74 9.31
N ASP A 365 9.44 19.05 8.14
CA ASP A 365 8.15 19.72 8.00
C ASP A 365 7.10 18.67 7.63
N PHE A 366 5.91 18.75 8.24
CA PHE A 366 4.82 17.83 7.92
C PHE A 366 3.46 18.52 7.83
N ILE A 367 2.56 17.89 7.08
CA ILE A 367 1.12 18.12 7.11
C ILE A 367 0.43 16.88 7.70
N CYS A 368 -0.79 17.05 8.18
CA CYS A 368 -1.58 15.96 8.75
C CYS A 368 -3.08 16.14 8.46
N LEU A 369 -3.84 15.05 8.64
CA LEU A 369 -5.31 15.09 8.58
C LEU A 369 -5.88 15.89 9.76
N ASP A 370 -7.13 16.34 9.64
CA ASP A 370 -7.71 17.27 10.62
C ASP A 370 -7.86 16.70 12.04
N HIS A 371 -8.05 15.39 12.17
CA HIS A 371 -8.12 14.71 13.48
C HIS A 371 -6.74 14.48 14.12
N CYS A 372 -5.65 14.76 13.40
CA CYS A 372 -4.30 14.56 13.89
C CYS A 372 -3.81 15.72 14.75
N ILE A 373 -2.76 15.45 15.52
CA ILE A 373 -2.06 16.48 16.29
C ILE A 373 -1.31 17.41 15.33
N LYS A 374 -1.57 18.72 15.45
CA LYS A 374 -1.02 19.81 14.62
C LYS A 374 0.14 20.54 15.33
N GLU A 375 1.01 19.77 15.96
CA GLU A 375 2.21 20.23 16.65
C GLU A 375 3.20 19.07 16.67
N GLY A 376 4.49 19.33 16.46
CA GLY A 376 5.50 18.28 16.53
C GLY A 376 6.15 18.13 17.91
N PRO A 377 6.88 17.03 18.16
CA PRO A 377 7.47 16.73 19.46
C PRO A 377 8.60 17.68 19.86
N VAL A 378 9.22 18.34 18.88
CA VAL A 378 10.36 19.25 19.06
C VAL A 378 10.34 20.30 17.96
N LYS A 379 11.06 21.41 18.15
CA LYS A 379 11.09 22.52 17.17
C LYS A 379 11.70 22.13 15.81
N GLU A 380 12.46 21.05 15.77
CA GLU A 380 13.07 20.49 14.55
C GLU A 380 12.11 19.57 13.77
N ILE A 381 10.89 19.36 14.27
CA ILE A 381 9.84 18.57 13.64
C ILE A 381 8.58 19.40 13.76
N ASP A 382 8.16 20.07 12.69
CA ASP A 382 7.12 21.10 12.78
C ASP A 382 5.96 20.85 11.81
N TRP A 383 4.78 21.19 12.29
CA TRP A 383 3.56 21.11 11.51
C TRP A 383 3.40 22.38 10.68
N HIS A 384 2.91 22.23 9.44
CA HIS A 384 2.55 23.34 8.58
C HIS A 384 1.10 23.24 8.11
N PRO A 385 0.39 24.38 7.99
CA PRO A 385 -0.92 24.40 7.37
C PRO A 385 -0.84 24.09 5.88
N SER A 386 -1.99 23.84 5.25
CA SER A 386 -2.05 23.70 3.80
C SER A 386 -1.61 24.98 3.10
N GLU A 387 -0.85 24.85 2.02
CA GLU A 387 -0.47 25.99 1.18
C GLU A 387 -1.21 25.99 -0.15
N ASP A 388 -1.73 27.16 -0.55
CA ASP A 388 -2.38 27.36 -1.84
C ASP A 388 -1.47 27.01 -3.04
N SER A 389 -0.16 27.15 -2.84
CA SER A 389 0.87 26.90 -3.85
C SER A 389 0.85 25.45 -4.39
N TRP A 390 0.37 24.50 -3.60
CA TRP A 390 0.23 23.10 -4.01
C TRP A 390 -0.95 22.90 -4.97
N GLY A 391 -1.99 23.71 -4.86
CA GLY A 391 -3.27 23.53 -5.57
C GLY A 391 -4.09 22.34 -5.09
N HIS A 392 -3.76 21.82 -3.90
CA HIS A 392 -4.43 20.72 -3.22
C HIS A 392 -4.43 21.01 -1.72
N SER A 393 -5.48 20.58 -1.03
CA SER A 393 -5.53 20.59 0.43
C SER A 393 -4.57 19.55 1.04
N SER A 394 -4.19 19.73 2.31
CA SER A 394 -3.43 18.72 3.06
C SER A 394 -4.11 17.35 3.04
N THR A 395 -5.44 17.31 3.19
CA THR A 395 -6.23 16.08 3.15
C THR A 395 -6.11 15.37 1.80
N GLU A 396 -6.26 16.10 0.68
CA GLU A 396 -6.08 15.51 -0.65
C GLU A 396 -4.66 14.94 -0.85
N ILE A 397 -3.63 15.66 -0.44
CA ILE A 397 -2.23 15.20 -0.57
C ILE A 397 -2.01 13.90 0.20
N ILE A 398 -2.59 13.78 1.41
CA ILE A 398 -2.44 12.61 2.27
C ILE A 398 -3.28 11.43 1.77
N GLU A 399 -4.49 11.67 1.29
CA GLU A 399 -5.44 10.61 0.94
C GLU A 399 -5.31 10.11 -0.49
N ASP A 400 -4.91 10.97 -1.44
CA ASP A 400 -4.71 10.60 -2.84
C ASP A 400 -3.29 10.02 -3.04
N PRO A 401 -3.15 8.70 -3.31
CA PRO A 401 -1.86 8.05 -3.50
C PRO A 401 -1.08 8.57 -4.73
N ARG A 402 -1.72 9.37 -5.60
CA ARG A 402 -1.06 10.03 -6.72
C ARG A 402 -0.23 11.24 -6.29
N LEU A 403 -0.49 11.80 -5.11
CA LEU A 403 0.12 13.04 -4.62
C LEU A 403 1.25 12.81 -3.61
N HIS A 404 1.46 11.57 -3.18
CA HIS A 404 2.54 11.17 -2.28
C HIS A 404 3.17 9.83 -2.70
N PHE A 405 4.27 9.47 -2.05
CA PHE A 405 4.81 8.12 -2.00
C PHE A 405 5.04 7.71 -0.54
N ILE A 406 5.10 6.41 -0.27
CA ILE A 406 5.34 5.89 1.08
C ILE A 406 6.73 5.26 1.13
N LEU A 407 7.51 5.63 2.13
CA LEU A 407 8.83 5.08 2.40
C LEU A 407 8.99 4.84 3.90
N ASP A 408 9.31 3.60 4.27
CA ASP A 408 9.44 3.16 5.67
C ASP A 408 8.21 3.50 6.54
N GLY A 409 7.00 3.41 5.97
CA GLY A 409 5.76 3.67 6.70
C GLY A 409 5.40 5.15 6.87
N LEU A 410 6.14 6.08 6.24
CA LEU A 410 5.81 7.51 6.21
C LEU A 410 5.46 7.96 4.80
N LYS A 411 4.46 8.84 4.66
CA LYS A 411 4.16 9.50 3.39
C LYS A 411 5.10 10.69 3.16
N TYR A 412 5.44 10.89 1.90
CA TYR A 412 6.21 12.01 1.41
C TYR A 412 5.48 12.64 0.23
N MET A 413 5.36 13.96 0.24
CA MET A 413 4.80 14.70 -0.88
C MET A 413 5.61 14.41 -2.16
N THR A 414 4.93 14.32 -3.29
CA THR A 414 5.60 14.16 -4.59
C THR A 414 6.59 15.29 -4.89
N PRO A 415 7.70 14.97 -5.58
CA PRO A 415 8.63 15.98 -6.09
C PRO A 415 7.95 17.07 -6.92
N GLU A 416 6.91 16.73 -7.69
CA GLU A 416 6.17 17.66 -8.55
C GLU A 416 5.53 18.80 -7.76
N LEU A 417 4.83 18.45 -6.67
CA LEU A 417 4.19 19.43 -5.81
C LEU A 417 5.23 20.31 -5.11
N LEU A 418 6.35 19.72 -4.66
CA LEU A 418 7.43 20.48 -4.06
C LEU A 418 8.11 21.42 -5.07
N ILE A 419 8.33 20.98 -6.30
CA ILE A 419 8.89 21.83 -7.37
C ILE A 419 7.94 22.99 -7.65
N LYS A 420 6.63 22.73 -7.79
CA LYS A 420 5.60 23.74 -8.01
C LYS A 420 5.64 24.82 -6.92
N GLN A 421 5.63 24.40 -5.65
CA GLN A 421 5.74 25.30 -4.50
C GLN A 421 7.03 26.15 -4.56
N LYS A 422 8.17 25.51 -4.78
CA LYS A 422 9.48 26.18 -4.79
C LYS A 422 9.66 27.13 -5.97
N MET A 423 9.09 26.82 -7.13
CA MET A 423 9.10 27.72 -8.28
C MET A 423 8.27 28.98 -8.04
N LEU A 424 7.13 28.86 -7.35
CA LEU A 424 6.30 30.01 -6.97
C LEU A 424 7.00 30.89 -5.93
N ARG A 425 7.61 30.28 -4.90
CA ARG A 425 8.33 31.02 -3.85
C ARG A 425 9.64 31.65 -4.35
N ASN A 426 10.36 30.96 -5.24
CA ASN A 426 11.55 31.43 -5.96
C ASN A 426 12.67 32.04 -5.08
N GLU A 427 12.87 31.50 -3.87
CA GLU A 427 14.05 31.86 -3.07
C GLU A 427 15.35 31.36 -3.73
N GLU A 428 16.49 31.93 -3.35
CA GLU A 428 17.80 31.50 -3.88
C GLU A 428 18.05 30.00 -3.66
N LYS A 429 17.71 29.50 -2.47
CA LYS A 429 17.80 28.06 -2.15
C LYS A 429 16.83 27.20 -2.99
N ASP A 430 15.67 27.74 -3.34
CA ASP A 430 14.62 27.01 -4.04
C ASP A 430 15.01 26.74 -5.48
N ARG A 431 15.65 27.71 -6.16
CA ARG A 431 16.17 27.51 -7.51
C ARG A 431 17.12 26.32 -7.60
N ALA A 432 18.00 26.20 -6.62
CA ALA A 432 18.98 25.12 -6.58
C ALA A 432 18.37 23.78 -6.13
N ASP A 433 17.40 23.79 -5.21
CA ASP A 433 16.62 22.59 -4.86
C ASP A 433 15.82 22.07 -6.07
N VAL A 434 15.16 22.96 -6.83
CA VAL A 434 14.41 22.62 -8.05
C VAL A 434 15.33 22.05 -9.12
N GLN A 435 16.50 22.67 -9.34
CA GLN A 435 17.49 22.15 -10.28
C GLN A 435 17.96 20.74 -9.90
N ALA A 436 18.24 20.50 -8.61
CA ALA A 436 18.70 19.21 -8.12
C ALA A 436 17.61 18.13 -8.22
N LEU A 437 16.35 18.45 -7.88
CA LEU A 437 15.22 17.53 -8.06
C LEU A 437 15.02 17.18 -9.52
N ASN A 438 14.96 18.17 -10.42
CA ASN A 438 14.80 17.91 -11.85
C ASN A 438 15.93 17.02 -12.39
N ALA A 439 17.17 17.27 -11.97
CA ALA A 439 18.32 16.46 -12.35
C ALA A 439 18.22 15.02 -11.83
N ALA A 440 17.78 14.82 -10.58
CA ALA A 440 17.54 13.49 -10.03
C ALA A 440 16.44 12.75 -10.79
N LEU A 441 15.32 13.41 -11.07
CA LEU A 441 14.17 12.84 -11.77
C LEU A 441 14.41 12.58 -13.26
N SER A 442 15.44 13.20 -13.86
CA SER A 442 15.88 12.93 -15.23
C SER A 442 16.98 11.86 -15.30
N GLY A 443 17.27 11.15 -14.21
CA GLY A 443 18.31 10.13 -14.14
C GLY A 443 19.74 10.67 -14.17
N SER A 444 19.93 11.96 -13.93
CA SER A 444 21.24 12.63 -13.88
C SER A 444 21.45 13.33 -12.55
N PRO A 445 21.38 12.62 -11.41
CA PRO A 445 21.40 13.23 -10.09
C PRO A 445 22.67 14.07 -9.91
N LYS A 446 22.49 15.34 -9.54
CA LYS A 446 23.58 16.23 -9.17
C LYS A 446 23.54 16.45 -7.67
N PRO A 447 24.61 16.13 -6.92
CA PRO A 447 24.63 16.44 -5.49
C PRO A 447 24.51 17.95 -5.31
N TYR A 448 23.61 18.36 -4.42
CA TYR A 448 23.43 19.76 -4.09
C TYR A 448 24.68 20.27 -3.36
N ARG A 449 25.42 21.19 -3.99
CA ARG A 449 26.56 21.87 -3.37
C ARG A 449 26.13 23.25 -2.91
N ARG A 450 26.09 23.48 -1.60
CA ARG A 450 25.95 24.85 -1.08
C ARG A 450 27.23 25.63 -1.39
N PRO A 451 27.16 26.81 -2.00
CA PRO A 451 28.32 27.69 -2.06
C PRO A 451 28.78 28.04 -0.63
N ILE A 452 30.10 28.00 -0.40
CA ILE A 452 30.68 28.38 0.88
C ILE A 452 30.60 29.90 0.99
N THR A 453 29.71 30.37 1.85
CA THR A 453 29.46 31.79 2.12
C THR A 453 29.44 32.02 3.63
N LEU A 454 29.56 33.26 4.09
CA LEU A 454 29.36 33.57 5.52
C LEU A 454 28.00 33.08 6.03
N GLY A 455 26.97 33.14 5.18
CA GLY A 455 25.64 32.59 5.48
C GLY A 455 25.63 31.07 5.60
N SER A 456 26.39 30.34 4.77
CA SER A 456 26.49 28.89 4.87
C SER A 456 27.20 28.45 6.16
N ILE A 457 28.28 29.14 6.54
CA ILE A 457 29.03 28.90 7.79
C ILE A 457 28.14 29.16 9.00
N LYS A 458 27.46 30.32 9.07
CA LYS A 458 26.45 30.60 10.11
C LYS A 458 25.37 29.52 10.15
N GLY A 459 24.97 29.01 8.99
CA GLY A 459 24.02 27.91 8.87
C GLY A 459 24.51 26.58 9.44
N VAL A 460 25.80 26.25 9.29
CA VAL A 460 26.44 25.06 9.88
C VAL A 460 26.53 25.20 11.40
N VAL A 461 26.98 26.37 11.90
CA VAL A 461 27.01 26.64 13.34
C VAL A 461 25.61 26.54 13.95
N LYS A 462 24.60 27.14 13.31
CA LYS A 462 23.21 27.04 13.72
C LYS A 462 22.74 25.58 13.74
N PHE A 463 23.10 24.78 12.74
CA PHE A 463 22.76 23.36 12.69
C PHE A 463 23.33 22.57 13.88
N HIS A 464 24.61 22.74 14.19
CA HIS A 464 25.20 22.07 15.36
C HIS A 464 24.59 22.56 16.68
N ALA A 465 24.33 23.86 16.82
CA ALA A 465 23.63 24.39 18.00
C ALA A 465 22.21 23.80 18.15
N LEU A 466 21.49 23.60 17.05
CA LEU A 466 20.18 22.93 17.04
C LEU A 466 20.30 21.47 17.52
N ARG A 467 21.28 20.70 17.01
CA ARG A 467 21.52 19.32 17.46
C ARG A 467 21.82 19.26 18.96
N VAL A 468 22.68 20.13 19.47
CA VAL A 468 22.98 20.21 20.90
C VAL A 468 21.71 20.48 21.71
N ARG A 469 20.90 21.46 21.29
CA ARG A 469 19.63 21.77 21.94
C ARG A 469 18.67 20.58 21.95
N TYR A 470 18.54 19.87 20.84
CA TYR A 470 17.70 18.69 20.71
C TYR A 470 18.10 17.59 21.71
N TYR A 471 19.39 17.24 21.80
CA TYR A 471 19.85 16.23 22.76
C TYR A 471 19.69 16.70 24.21
N LEU A 472 19.95 17.97 24.51
CA LEU A 472 19.73 18.51 25.86
C LEU A 472 18.26 18.38 26.30
N ARG A 473 17.31 18.66 25.40
CA ARG A 473 15.88 18.48 25.68
C ARG A 473 15.51 17.02 25.89
N ARG A 474 16.03 16.11 25.07
CA ARG A 474 15.80 14.66 25.23
C ARG A 474 16.30 14.13 26.57
N ILE A 475 17.46 14.60 27.03
CA ILE A 475 17.99 14.24 28.35
C ILE A 475 17.06 14.77 29.44
N ALA A 476 16.65 16.04 29.36
CA ALA A 476 15.77 16.66 30.34
C ALA A 476 14.37 16.01 30.42
N SER A 477 13.86 15.44 29.32
CA SER A 477 12.59 14.71 29.29
C SER A 477 12.69 13.23 29.70
N SER A 478 13.90 12.72 29.94
CA SER A 478 14.15 11.33 30.35
C SER A 478 14.51 11.20 31.85
N ILE A 479 14.57 12.32 32.56
CA ILE A 479 14.68 12.45 34.02
C ILE A 479 13.29 12.85 34.52
#